data_AF-A0A225ULX7-F1
#
_entry.id   AF-A0A225ULX7-F1
#
_cell.length_a   1.000
_cell.length_b   1.000
_cell.length_c   1.000
_cell.angle_alpha   90.00
_cell.angle_beta   90.00
_cell.angle_gamma   90.00
#
_symmetry.space_group_name_H-M   'P 1'
#
loop_
_entity.id
_entity.type
_entity.pdbx_description
1 polymer ?
#
loop_
_entity_poly.entity_id
_entity_poly.type
_entity_poly.pdbx_seq_one_letter_code
_entity_poly.pdbx_strand_id
1 'polypeptide(L)' 'MSIIEAFAGEAPYGIMDDDEIMTRLFEEQPYPRPDGMKDDEWTVVESLIHPNWHDRMSLSEAIDKLKTENETRKQL' A
#
# COMPACT_ATOMS: atom_id res chain seq x y z
N MET A 1 2.30 0.78 -7.41
CA MET A 1 1.03 0.63 -6.67
C MET A 1 0.37 2.00 -6.52
N SER A 2 -0.88 2.16 -7.00
CA SER A 2 -1.55 3.47 -7.09
C SER A 2 -1.90 4.12 -5.74
N ILE A 3 -2.06 3.35 -4.66
CA ILE A 3 -2.35 3.91 -3.32
C ILE A 3 -1.13 4.65 -2.75
N ILE A 4 0.06 4.04 -2.92
CA ILE A 4 1.33 4.63 -2.49
C ILE A 4 1.57 5.95 -3.25
N GLU A 5 1.34 5.94 -4.56
CA GLU A 5 1.46 7.13 -5.41
C GLU A 5 0.46 8.23 -5.05
N ALA A 6 -0.80 7.88 -4.83
CA ALA A 6 -1.83 8.84 -4.46
C ALA A 6 -1.56 9.52 -3.11
N PHE A 7 -0.91 8.81 -2.18
CA PHE A 7 -0.52 9.37 -0.88
C PHE A 7 0.75 10.22 -0.98
N ALA A 8 1.79 9.71 -1.64
CA ALA A 8 3.11 10.37 -1.73
C ALA A 8 3.14 11.52 -2.75
N GLY A 9 2.26 11.50 -3.76
CA GLY A 9 2.30 12.43 -4.88
C GLY A 9 3.37 12.10 -5.93
N GLU A 10 4.08 10.98 -5.77
CA GLU A 10 5.14 10.51 -6.66
C GLU A 10 5.11 8.99 -6.81
N ALA A 11 5.73 8.49 -7.88
CA ALA A 11 5.74 7.06 -8.18
C ALA A 11 6.44 6.26 -7.06
N PRO A 12 5.92 5.07 -6.69
CA PRO A 12 6.63 4.16 -5.80
C PRO A 12 7.97 3.79 -6.43
N TYR A 13 9.05 3.89 -5.65
CA TYR A 13 10.46 3.74 -6.07
C TYR A 13 11.09 4.94 -6.80
N GLY A 14 10.35 6.02 -7.07
CA GLY A 14 10.90 7.29 -7.56
C GLY A 14 11.67 7.15 -8.88
N ILE A 15 12.98 7.41 -8.83
CA ILE A 15 13.90 7.35 -9.99
C ILE A 15 14.69 6.03 -10.09
N MET A 16 14.32 5.03 -9.29
CA MET A 16 14.97 3.71 -9.30
C MET A 16 14.78 3.02 -10.66
N ASP A 17 15.81 2.31 -11.09
CA ASP A 17 15.79 1.57 -12.35
C ASP A 17 14.89 0.32 -12.27
N ASP A 18 14.24 -0.02 -13.37
CA ASP A 18 13.31 -1.15 -13.45
C ASP A 18 13.98 -2.48 -13.06
N ASP A 19 15.25 -2.72 -13.43
CA ASP A 19 15.95 -3.96 -13.09
C ASP A 19 16.21 -4.08 -11.58
N GLU A 20 16.50 -2.95 -10.92
CA GLU A 20 16.64 -2.90 -9.46
C GLU A 20 15.29 -3.15 -8.77
N ILE A 21 14.21 -2.53 -9.26
CA ILE A 21 12.85 -2.75 -8.72
C ILE A 21 12.46 -4.22 -8.87
N MET A 22 12.68 -4.82 -10.03
CA MET A 22 12.35 -6.22 -10.28
C MET A 22 13.12 -7.15 -9.35
N THR A 23 14.41 -6.89 -9.12
CA THR A 23 15.23 -7.67 -8.18
C THR A 23 14.66 -7.60 -6.77
N ARG A 24 14.27 -6.41 -6.30
CA ARG A 24 13.65 -6.23 -4.97
C ARG A 24 12.32 -6.97 -4.85
N LEU A 25 11.50 -6.93 -5.90
CA LEU A 25 10.22 -7.67 -5.92
C LEU A 25 10.44 -9.19 -5.91
N PHE A 26 11.46 -9.69 -6.61
CA PHE A 26 11.84 -11.11 -6.59
C PHE A 26 12.39 -11.56 -5.24
N GLU A 27 13.11 -10.69 -4.55
CA GLU A 27 13.61 -10.91 -3.19
C GLU A 27 12.54 -10.72 -2.10
N GLU A 28 11.29 -10.47 -2.49
CA GLU A 28 10.16 -10.19 -1.60
C GLU A 28 10.45 -9.03 -0.63
N GLN A 29 11.30 -8.08 -1.05
CA GLN A 29 11.54 -6.87 -0.26
C GLN A 29 10.23 -6.06 -0.16
N PRO A 30 9.94 -5.48 1.01
CA PRO A 30 8.75 -4.68 1.19
C PRO A 30 8.81 -3.44 0.28
N TYR A 31 7.64 -3.01 -0.19
CA TYR A 31 7.52 -1.73 -0.88
C TYR A 31 7.97 -0.59 0.05
N PRO A 32 8.57 0.49 -0.50
CA PRO A 32 8.91 1.68 0.26
C PRO A 32 7.63 2.31 0.82
N ARG A 33 7.58 2.47 2.14
CA ARG A 33 6.50 3.17 2.83
C ARG A 33 6.69 4.68 2.67
N PRO A 34 5.67 5.42 2.21
CA PRO A 34 5.71 6.88 2.16
C PRO A 34 5.88 7.53 3.53
N ASP A 35 6.63 8.63 3.56
CA ASP A 35 6.75 9.46 4.75
C ASP A 35 5.39 10.01 5.20
N GLY A 36 5.12 9.95 6.51
CA GLY A 36 3.89 10.47 7.11
C GLY A 36 2.67 9.55 7.03
N MET A 37 2.75 8.41 6.32
CA MET A 37 1.70 7.38 6.40
C MET A 37 1.76 6.71 7.77
N LYS A 38 0.61 6.51 8.43
CA LYS A 38 0.55 5.87 9.75
C LYS A 38 0.65 4.35 9.69
N ASP A 39 0.92 3.71 10.82
CA ASP A 39 1.13 2.24 10.88
C ASP A 39 -0.13 1.45 10.54
N ASP A 40 -1.30 1.93 10.99
CA ASP A 40 -2.61 1.36 10.68
C ASP A 40 -2.95 1.51 9.19
N GLU A 41 -2.72 2.70 8.63
CA GLU A 41 -2.88 2.99 7.19
C GLU A 41 -1.93 2.10 6.35
N TRP A 42 -0.68 1.93 6.77
CA TRP A 42 0.30 1.08 6.10
C TRP A 42 -0.06 -0.40 6.16
N THR A 43 -0.60 -0.89 7.28
CA THR A 43 -1.04 -2.28 7.44
C THR A 43 -2.11 -2.64 6.40
N VAL A 44 -3.02 -1.70 6.08
CA VAL A 44 -4.01 -1.89 5.00
C VAL A 44 -3.32 -1.98 3.64
N VAL A 45 -2.34 -1.11 3.36
CA VAL A 45 -1.57 -1.14 2.12
C VAL A 45 -0.80 -2.46 1.96
N GLU A 46 -0.11 -2.93 3.01
CA GLU A 46 0.62 -4.21 3.02
C GLU A 46 -0.29 -5.40 2.68
N SER A 47 -1.51 -5.41 3.23
CA SER A 47 -2.48 -6.46 2.92
C SER A 47 -2.92 -6.47 1.44
N LEU A 48 -2.86 -5.34 0.74
CA LEU A 48 -3.20 -5.23 -0.69
C LEU A 48 -2.04 -5.64 -1.60
N ILE A 49 -0.79 -5.43 -1.14
CA ILE A 49 0.44 -5.72 -1.90
C ILE A 49 1.16 -6.97 -1.42
N HIS A 50 0.49 -7.84 -0.66
CA HIS A 50 1.08 -9.04 -0.10
C HIS A 50 1.79 -9.89 -1.20
N PRO A 51 3.03 -10.38 -0.97
CA PRO A 51 3.79 -11.11 -1.98
C PRO A 51 3.00 -12.30 -2.55
N ASN A 52 2.44 -13.13 -1.67
CA ASN A 52 1.49 -14.18 -2.06
C ASN A 52 0.14 -13.57 -2.45
N TRP A 53 -0.26 -13.76 -3.70
CA TRP A 53 -1.51 -13.21 -4.25
C TRP A 53 -2.79 -13.80 -3.63
N HIS A 54 -2.74 -15.01 -3.05
CA HIS A 54 -3.89 -15.60 -2.35
C HIS A 54 -4.17 -14.93 -0.99
N ASP A 55 -3.14 -14.34 -0.39
CA ASP A 55 -3.25 -13.65 0.91
C ASP A 55 -3.53 -12.15 0.73
N ARG A 56 -3.60 -11.67 -0.53
CA ARG A 56 -3.95 -10.28 -0.81
C ARG A 56 -5.42 -10.04 -0.48
N MET A 57 -5.64 -8.98 0.30
CA MET A 57 -6.97 -8.44 0.54
C MET A 57 -7.65 -8.13 -0.79
N SER A 58 -8.93 -8.49 -0.91
CA SER A 58 -9.72 -8.13 -2.07
C SER A 58 -9.99 -6.62 -2.10
N LEU A 59 -10.20 -6.06 -3.30
CA LEU A 59 -10.56 -4.66 -3.44
C LEU A 59 -11.89 -4.33 -2.71
N SER A 60 -12.84 -5.28 -2.69
CA SER A 60 -14.10 -5.12 -1.96
C SER A 60 -13.88 -4.96 -0.45
N GLU A 61 -13.07 -5.83 0.15
CA GLU A 61 -12.72 -5.74 1.59
C GLU A 61 -11.99 -4.44 1.91
N ALA A 62 -11.09 -4.00 1.04
CA ALA A 62 -10.38 -2.74 1.22
C ALA A 62 -11.33 -1.53 1.17
N ILE A 63 -12.28 -1.52 0.23
CA ILE A 63 -13.31 -0.48 0.14
C ILE A 63 -14.17 -0.47 1.41
N ASP A 64 -14.55 -1.62 1.92
CA ASP A 64 -15.37 -1.71 3.13
C ASP A 64 -14.62 -1.21 4.37
N LYS A 65 -13.33 -1.56 4.52
CA LYS A 65 -12.48 -1.01 5.58
C LYS A 65 -12.38 0.52 5.50
N LEU A 66 -12.12 1.06 4.32
CA LEU A 66 -12.01 2.52 4.12
C LEU A 66 -13.32 3.24 4.45
N LYS A 67 -14.47 2.66 4.13
CA LYS A 67 -15.77 3.21 4.53
C LYS A 67 -15.93 3.25 6.05
N THR A 68 -15.64 2.14 6.73
CA THR A 68 -15.75 2.05 8.19
C THR A 68 -14.85 3.06 8.90
N GLU A 69 -13.60 3.23 8.44
CA GLU A 69 -12.68 4.23 9.01
C GLU A 69 -13.16 5.66 8.77
N ASN A 70 -13.67 5.96 7.57
CA ASN A 70 -14.19 7.29 7.24
C ASN A 70 -15.44 7.63 8.08
N GLU A 71 -16.35 6.67 8.26
CA GLU A 71 -17.53 6.84 9.12
C GLU A 71 -17.14 7.06 10.60
N THR A 72 -16.11 6.35 11.08
CA THR A 72 -15.58 6.51 12.44
C THR A 72 -14.96 7.90 12.63
N ARG A 73 -14.17 8.37 11.66
CA ARG A 73 -13.55 9.71 11.72
C ARG A 73 -14.56 10.86 11.66
N LYS A 74 -15.72 10.69 11.01
CA LYS A 74 -16.79 11.70 10.97
C LYS A 74 -17.55 11.85 12.30
N GLN A 75 -17.43 10.89 13.21
CA GLN A 75 -18.12 10.89 14.51
C GLN A 75 -17.24 11.42 15.65
N LEU A 76 -15.96 11.71 15.38
CA LEU A 76 -15.00 12.35 16.27
C LEU A 76 -14.87 13.84 15.94
#